data_AF-A0A2S6DBX8-F1
#
_entry.id   AF-A0A2S6DBX8-F1
#
_cell.length_a   1.000
_cell.length_b   1.000
_cell.length_c   1.000
_cell.angle_alpha   90.00
_cell.angle_beta   90.00
_cell.angle_gamma   90.00
#
_symmetry.space_group_name_H-M   'P 1'
#
loop_
_entity.id
_entity.type
_entity.pdbx_description
1 polymer ?
#
loop_
_entity_poly.entity_id
_entity_poly.type
_entity_poly.pdbx_seq_one_letter_code
_entity_poly.pdbx_strand_id
1 'polypeptide(L)'
;MSVNGYGKVYLIGAGPGNPNYLTKKAERLIREADVILYDRLVNPLILQYSKSTTEIIDVGKKPYAKHIQQEKINECIVEAARRYNKVVRLKGGDPAIFGRVQEEVDTLNNFNIAFEIVPGVTSASAAVATMQTGLTMRAVAKSVTFSTGHFKDSEENEVDVNALVNGGTLAIYMGVKRLEKIIAQIQQYTDIDYPIAIVFQASCFNEFVVKGRLSNIVGKLEHYAIEAKPGICIIGEVVGYTENVSTTSNPTQQFYVVSGSKHDALMLCEHLYDEGYGCLLNPDDTSNGTYHSSQYDYYDAFIKQQENVTYISTDRADTNTVLCH
;
A
#
# COMPACT_ATOMS: atom_id res chain seq x y z
N MET A 1 2.39 21.20 -23.26
CA MET A 1 1.38 21.74 -24.20
C MET A 1 0.03 21.38 -23.62
N SER A 2 -0.85 22.36 -23.40
CA SER A 2 -2.21 22.09 -22.90
C SER A 2 -2.97 21.22 -23.88
N VAL A 3 -3.77 20.27 -23.36
CA VAL A 3 -4.62 19.43 -24.19
C VAL A 3 -5.77 20.25 -24.78
N ASN A 4 -6.23 19.87 -25.98
CA ASN A 4 -7.42 20.47 -26.60
C ASN A 4 -8.67 19.80 -25.97
N GLY A 5 -8.93 20.12 -24.71
CA GLY A 5 -9.90 19.44 -23.84
C GLY A 5 -9.24 18.86 -22.58
N TYR A 6 -9.91 17.93 -21.91
CA TYR A 6 -9.36 17.21 -20.77
C TYR A 6 -8.72 15.89 -21.22
N GLY A 7 -7.54 15.57 -20.69
CA GLY A 7 -6.96 14.24 -20.76
C GLY A 7 -7.73 13.22 -19.92
N LYS A 8 -7.45 11.95 -20.18
CA LYS A 8 -8.09 10.83 -19.48
C LYS A 8 -7.39 10.55 -18.15
N VAL A 9 -8.19 10.36 -17.10
CA VAL A 9 -7.73 10.05 -15.74
C VAL A 9 -7.84 8.55 -15.47
N TYR A 10 -6.80 7.94 -14.93
CA TYR A 10 -6.80 6.54 -14.49
C TYR A 10 -6.69 6.49 -12.97
N LEU A 11 -7.72 6.00 -12.28
CA LEU A 11 -7.76 5.79 -10.84
C LEU A 11 -7.26 4.37 -10.56
N ILE A 12 -5.99 4.23 -10.18
CA ILE A 12 -5.28 2.95 -10.18
C ILE A 12 -4.95 2.50 -8.76
N GLY A 13 -5.29 1.25 -8.42
CA GLY A 13 -4.78 0.56 -7.24
C GLY A 13 -3.33 0.14 -7.42
N ALA A 14 -2.45 0.66 -6.57
CA ALA A 14 -1.03 0.34 -6.55
C ALA A 14 -0.73 -1.00 -5.85
N GLY A 15 -1.72 -1.61 -5.20
CA GLY A 15 -1.49 -2.77 -4.36
C GLY A 15 -0.99 -2.40 -2.95
N PRO A 16 -0.70 -3.38 -2.10
CA PRO A 16 -0.50 -3.16 -0.67
C PRO A 16 0.91 -2.72 -0.29
N GLY A 17 1.89 -2.84 -1.18
CA GLY A 17 3.28 -2.53 -0.89
C GLY A 17 4.25 -3.13 -1.92
N ASN A 18 4.28 -4.47 -2.04
CA ASN A 18 5.16 -5.16 -2.98
C ASN A 18 4.81 -4.75 -4.43
N PRO A 19 5.77 -4.24 -5.23
CA PRO A 19 5.57 -3.91 -6.65
C PRO A 19 5.04 -5.09 -7.47
N ASN A 20 5.37 -6.33 -7.10
CA ASN A 20 4.92 -7.56 -7.78
C ASN A 20 3.40 -7.80 -7.65
N TYR A 21 2.71 -7.06 -6.79
CA TYR A 21 1.25 -7.07 -6.69
C TYR A 21 0.56 -6.03 -7.60
N LEU A 22 1.31 -5.26 -8.39
CA LEU A 22 0.73 -4.45 -9.45
C LEU A 22 -0.01 -5.34 -10.46
N THR A 23 -1.18 -4.90 -10.88
CA THR A 23 -1.84 -5.55 -12.01
C THR A 23 -1.11 -5.18 -13.30
N LYS A 24 -1.07 -6.10 -14.27
CA LYS A 24 -0.48 -5.85 -15.61
C LYS A 24 -1.00 -4.57 -16.26
N LYS A 25 -2.28 -4.23 -15.99
CA LYS A 25 -2.91 -3.02 -16.50
C LYS A 25 -2.42 -1.76 -15.78
N ALA A 26 -2.27 -1.82 -14.46
CA ALA A 26 -1.72 -0.72 -13.66
C ALA A 26 -0.30 -0.38 -14.13
N GLU A 27 0.58 -1.37 -14.21
CA GLU A 27 1.97 -1.18 -14.64
C GLU A 27 2.08 -0.54 -16.03
N ARG A 28 1.32 -1.06 -17.01
CA ARG A 28 1.29 -0.50 -18.36
C ARG A 28 0.87 0.98 -18.37
N LEU A 29 -0.17 1.33 -17.61
CA LEU A 29 -0.65 2.71 -17.53
C LEU A 29 0.34 3.64 -16.82
N ILE A 30 1.05 3.16 -15.80
CA ILE A 30 2.12 3.90 -15.12
C ILE A 30 3.28 4.20 -16.10
N ARG A 31 3.71 3.20 -16.89
CA ARG A 31 4.75 3.37 -17.92
C ARG A 31 4.35 4.38 -18.99
N GLU A 32 3.05 4.50 -19.28
CA GLU A 32 2.50 5.39 -20.30
C GLU A 32 2.13 6.79 -19.78
N ALA A 33 2.19 7.03 -18.47
CA ALA A 33 1.71 8.26 -17.83
C ALA A 33 2.47 9.50 -18.30
N ASP A 34 1.76 10.62 -18.40
CA ASP A 34 2.37 11.95 -18.57
C ASP A 34 2.63 12.61 -17.20
N VAL A 35 1.75 12.33 -16.23
CA VAL A 35 1.85 12.77 -14.83
C VAL A 35 1.26 11.71 -13.89
N ILE A 36 1.82 11.60 -12.70
CA ILE A 36 1.33 10.70 -11.64
C ILE A 36 1.02 11.49 -10.37
N LEU A 37 -0.24 11.47 -9.94
CA LEU A 37 -0.67 11.94 -8.63
C LEU A 37 -0.75 10.73 -7.68
N TYR A 38 0.07 10.70 -6.64
CA TYR A 38 0.16 9.55 -5.75
C TYR A 38 -0.13 9.92 -4.30
N ASP A 39 -0.60 8.94 -3.52
CA ASP A 39 -0.66 9.07 -2.06
C ASP A 39 0.56 8.42 -1.39
N ARG A 40 0.69 8.67 -0.10
CA ARG A 40 1.86 8.25 0.70
C ARG A 40 2.01 6.76 0.88
N LEU A 41 0.96 5.97 0.63
CA LEU A 41 1.00 4.52 0.81
C LEU A 41 1.54 3.83 -0.45
N VAL A 42 1.72 4.55 -1.55
CA VAL A 42 2.32 4.02 -2.77
C VAL A 42 3.81 3.81 -2.56
N ASN A 43 4.28 2.60 -2.83
CA ASN A 43 5.70 2.26 -2.79
C ASN A 43 6.48 3.09 -3.83
N PRO A 44 7.59 3.76 -3.47
CA PRO A 44 8.36 4.56 -4.41
C PRO A 44 8.84 3.80 -5.66
N LEU A 45 9.11 2.49 -5.55
CA LEU A 45 9.56 1.68 -6.68
C LEU A 45 8.48 1.56 -7.76
N ILE A 46 7.20 1.57 -7.37
CA ILE A 46 6.06 1.59 -8.30
C ILE A 46 6.09 2.86 -9.17
N LEU A 47 6.53 4.01 -8.62
CA LEU A 47 6.64 5.25 -9.38
C LEU A 47 7.77 5.19 -10.43
N GLN A 48 8.83 4.40 -10.17
CA GLN A 48 9.98 4.26 -11.07
C GLN A 48 9.68 3.44 -12.34
N TYR A 49 8.52 2.77 -12.42
CA TYR A 49 8.05 2.21 -13.70
C TYR A 49 7.75 3.32 -14.73
N SER A 50 7.34 4.52 -14.29
CA SER A 50 7.03 5.66 -15.16
C SER A 50 8.27 6.18 -15.90
N LYS A 51 8.09 6.88 -17.02
CA LYS A 51 9.24 7.46 -17.77
C LYS A 51 10.01 8.43 -16.87
N SER A 52 11.32 8.55 -17.08
CA SER A 52 12.16 9.48 -16.32
C SER A 52 11.64 10.92 -16.40
N THR A 53 11.01 11.31 -17.51
CA THR A 53 10.44 12.64 -17.73
C THR A 53 9.05 12.86 -17.12
N THR A 54 8.42 11.86 -16.50
CA THR A 54 7.07 11.95 -15.93
C THR A 54 7.08 12.86 -14.70
N GLU A 55 6.18 13.83 -14.60
CA GLU A 55 6.01 14.59 -13.36
C GLU A 55 5.31 13.70 -12.31
N ILE A 56 5.79 13.72 -11.06
CA ILE A 56 5.12 13.06 -9.93
C ILE A 56 4.67 14.11 -8.91
N ILE A 57 3.46 13.96 -8.38
CA ILE A 57 2.82 14.92 -7.49
C ILE A 57 2.28 14.18 -6.26
N ASP A 58 2.88 14.44 -5.09
CA ASP A 58 2.36 13.94 -3.80
C ASP A 58 1.07 14.70 -3.46
N VAL A 59 -0.06 13.98 -3.47
CA VAL A 59 -1.37 14.49 -3.05
C VAL A 59 -1.79 13.94 -1.68
N GLY A 60 -0.91 13.22 -1.00
CA GLY A 60 -1.12 12.68 0.34
C GLY A 60 -1.17 13.77 1.43
N LYS A 61 -1.91 13.49 2.50
CA LYS A 61 -2.00 14.41 3.66
C LYS A 61 -0.66 14.46 4.41
N LYS A 62 0.00 15.62 4.43
CA LYS A 62 1.19 15.86 5.29
C LYS A 62 0.86 15.64 6.77
N PRO A 63 1.74 15.05 7.59
CA PRO A 63 1.52 14.98 9.03
C PRO A 63 1.56 16.43 9.53
N TYR A 64 0.64 16.83 10.40
CA TYR A 64 0.54 18.19 10.95
C TYR A 64 0.12 19.32 10.01
N ALA A 65 -0.07 19.10 8.71
CA ALA A 65 -0.80 20.04 7.88
C ALA A 65 -2.30 19.86 8.14
N LYS A 66 -3.00 20.92 8.56
CA LYS A 66 -4.47 20.94 8.62
C LYS A 66 -5.00 20.45 7.28
N HIS A 67 -5.49 19.21 7.28
CA HIS A 67 -6.10 18.46 6.21
C HIS A 67 -5.93 19.05 4.80
N ILE A 68 -5.15 18.37 3.93
CA ILE A 68 -5.51 18.42 2.51
C ILE A 68 -6.90 17.79 2.44
N GLN A 69 -7.88 18.67 2.33
CA GLN A 69 -9.28 18.38 2.09
C GLN A 69 -9.38 17.59 0.79
N GLN A 70 -10.29 16.62 0.72
CA GLN A 70 -10.43 15.76 -0.47
C GLN A 70 -10.66 16.59 -1.73
N GLU A 71 -11.35 17.71 -1.54
CA GLU A 71 -11.61 18.77 -2.49
C GLU A 71 -10.32 19.25 -3.18
N LYS A 72 -9.22 19.45 -2.44
CA LYS A 72 -7.93 19.86 -3.03
C LYS A 72 -7.30 18.76 -3.88
N ILE A 73 -7.41 17.50 -3.47
CA ILE A 73 -6.92 16.37 -4.27
C ILE A 73 -7.70 16.32 -5.59
N ASN A 74 -9.02 16.48 -5.50
CA ASN A 74 -9.92 16.50 -6.63
C ASN A 74 -9.60 17.66 -7.59
N GLU A 75 -9.32 18.87 -7.07
CA GLU A 75 -8.83 20.01 -7.85
C GLU A 75 -7.51 19.68 -8.57
N CYS A 76 -6.53 19.09 -7.88
CA CYS A 76 -5.27 18.69 -8.50
C CYS A 76 -5.46 17.69 -9.65
N ILE A 77 -6.40 16.74 -9.52
CA ILE A 77 -6.72 15.79 -10.58
C ILE A 77 -7.31 16.53 -11.80
N VAL A 78 -8.24 17.47 -11.58
CA VAL A 78 -8.83 18.27 -12.66
C VAL A 78 -7.77 19.12 -13.36
N GLU A 79 -6.90 19.81 -12.61
CA GLU A 79 -5.82 20.61 -13.19
C GLU A 79 -4.80 19.76 -13.96
N ALA A 80 -4.47 18.57 -13.47
CA ALA A 80 -3.64 17.63 -14.20
C ALA A 80 -4.29 17.22 -15.53
N ALA A 81 -5.59 16.93 -15.53
CA ALA A 81 -6.33 16.58 -16.74
C ALA A 81 -6.41 17.74 -17.75
N ARG A 82 -6.34 19.01 -17.32
CA ARG A 82 -6.21 20.15 -18.26
C ARG A 82 -4.85 20.25 -18.92
N ARG A 83 -3.81 19.74 -18.28
CA ARG A 83 -2.41 19.90 -18.72
C ARG A 83 -1.88 18.70 -19.50
N TYR A 84 -2.37 17.51 -19.20
CA TYR A 84 -1.79 16.24 -19.64
C TYR A 84 -2.82 15.32 -20.30
N ASN A 85 -2.40 14.46 -21.24
CA ASN A 85 -3.30 13.54 -21.95
C ASN A 85 -3.62 12.30 -21.10
N LYS A 86 -2.62 11.76 -20.40
CA LYS A 86 -2.73 10.56 -19.55
C LYS A 86 -2.35 10.90 -18.11
N VAL A 87 -3.37 11.09 -17.28
CA VAL A 87 -3.21 11.38 -15.85
C VAL A 87 -3.40 10.10 -15.06
N VAL A 88 -2.39 9.71 -14.30
CA VAL A 88 -2.50 8.56 -13.40
C VAL A 88 -2.70 9.07 -11.96
N ARG A 89 -3.74 8.57 -11.29
CA ARG A 89 -3.96 8.75 -9.85
C ARG A 89 -3.70 7.40 -9.17
N LEU A 90 -2.51 7.24 -8.58
CA LEU A 90 -2.13 6.02 -7.85
C LEU A 90 -2.58 6.07 -6.40
N LYS A 91 -3.27 5.02 -5.98
CA LYS A 91 -3.82 4.86 -4.63
C LYS A 91 -3.27 3.58 -4.01
N GLY A 92 -2.86 3.62 -2.75
CA GLY A 92 -2.48 2.41 -2.02
C GLY A 92 -3.63 1.39 -1.97
N GLY A 93 -3.32 0.11 -2.13
CA GLY A 93 -4.29 -0.99 -2.12
C GLY A 93 -5.20 -1.00 -3.35
N ASP A 94 -6.51 -1.09 -3.11
CA ASP A 94 -7.56 -1.07 -4.13
C ASP A 94 -8.40 0.22 -4.02
N PRO A 95 -8.69 0.94 -5.13
CA PRO A 95 -9.45 2.19 -5.07
C PRO A 95 -10.86 2.03 -4.46
N ALA A 96 -11.50 0.87 -4.66
CA ALA A 96 -12.87 0.60 -4.23
C ALA A 96 -12.98 0.23 -2.75
N ILE A 97 -11.88 -0.09 -2.07
CA ILE A 97 -11.89 -0.51 -0.66
C ILE A 97 -11.33 0.60 0.22
N PHE A 98 -12.22 1.36 0.86
CA PHE A 98 -11.90 2.50 1.75
C PHE A 98 -10.97 3.58 1.12
N GLY A 99 -10.84 3.58 -0.22
CA GLY A 99 -9.96 4.49 -0.96
C GLY A 99 -10.60 5.83 -1.34
N ARG A 100 -11.88 6.07 -1.00
CA ARG A 100 -12.64 7.30 -1.35
C ARG A 100 -12.72 7.56 -2.87
N VAL A 101 -12.70 6.50 -3.69
CA VAL A 101 -12.76 6.61 -5.15
C VAL A 101 -14.05 7.29 -5.64
N GLN A 102 -15.17 7.13 -4.93
CA GLN A 102 -16.44 7.75 -5.32
C GLN A 102 -16.36 9.28 -5.38
N GLU A 103 -15.72 9.91 -4.40
CA GLU A 103 -15.57 11.37 -4.35
C GLU A 103 -14.71 11.90 -5.52
N GLU A 104 -13.70 11.13 -5.95
CA GLU A 104 -12.88 11.43 -7.12
C GLU A 104 -13.70 11.25 -8.42
N VAL A 105 -14.48 10.17 -8.51
CA VAL A 105 -15.39 9.88 -9.64
C VAL A 105 -16.45 10.96 -9.82
N ASP A 106 -17.10 11.40 -8.73
CA ASP A 106 -18.14 12.43 -8.78
C ASP A 106 -17.58 13.74 -9.33
N THR A 107 -16.36 14.11 -8.91
CA THR A 107 -15.68 15.28 -9.47
C THR A 107 -15.39 15.10 -10.96
N LEU A 108 -14.84 13.96 -11.38
CA LEU A 108 -14.53 13.70 -12.78
C LEU A 108 -15.78 13.77 -13.67
N ASN A 109 -16.90 13.20 -13.20
CA ASN A 109 -18.20 13.30 -13.86
C ASN A 109 -18.68 14.76 -13.97
N ASN A 110 -18.59 15.54 -12.89
CA ASN A 110 -19.03 16.94 -12.89
C ASN A 110 -18.27 17.80 -13.90
N PHE A 111 -17.00 17.49 -14.15
CA PHE A 111 -16.19 18.17 -15.17
C PHE A 111 -16.21 17.50 -16.54
N ASN A 112 -17.00 16.43 -16.74
CA ASN A 112 -17.04 15.61 -17.95
C ASN A 112 -15.67 15.08 -18.39
N ILE A 113 -14.82 14.72 -17.42
CA ILE A 113 -13.48 14.17 -17.66
C ILE A 113 -13.60 12.66 -17.82
N ALA A 114 -13.11 12.13 -18.93
CA ALA A 114 -13.06 10.69 -19.14
C ALA A 114 -12.16 10.03 -18.08
N PHE A 115 -12.62 8.95 -17.48
CA PHE A 115 -11.82 8.21 -16.50
C PHE A 115 -12.00 6.70 -16.57
N GLU A 116 -11.13 6.00 -15.86
CA GLU A 116 -11.16 4.55 -15.73
C GLU A 116 -10.64 4.13 -14.37
N ILE A 117 -11.35 3.21 -13.70
CA ILE A 117 -10.91 2.60 -12.45
C ILE A 117 -10.17 1.31 -12.77
N VAL A 118 -8.95 1.17 -12.24
CA VAL A 118 -8.14 -0.04 -12.34
C VAL A 118 -8.01 -0.64 -10.94
N PRO A 119 -8.53 -1.85 -10.70
CA PRO A 119 -8.46 -2.48 -9.38
C PRO A 119 -7.02 -2.83 -8.99
N GLY A 120 -6.81 -3.01 -7.70
CA GLY A 120 -5.53 -3.41 -7.10
C GLY A 120 -5.70 -4.53 -6.09
N VAL A 121 -4.58 -5.12 -5.66
CA VAL A 121 -4.60 -6.08 -4.55
C VAL A 121 -4.80 -5.32 -3.24
N THR A 122 -5.80 -5.70 -2.45
CA THR A 122 -6.08 -5.05 -1.17
C THR A 122 -5.21 -5.58 -0.03
N SER A 123 -4.93 -4.76 0.99
CA SER A 123 -4.08 -5.13 2.13
C SER A 123 -4.56 -6.37 2.87
N ALA A 124 -5.88 -6.64 2.93
CA ALA A 124 -6.40 -7.86 3.56
C ALA A 124 -5.96 -9.14 2.84
N SER A 125 -5.98 -9.13 1.50
CA SER A 125 -5.53 -10.28 0.71
C SER A 125 -4.04 -10.51 0.87
N ALA A 126 -3.23 -9.45 0.87
CA ALA A 126 -1.79 -9.57 1.13
C ALA A 126 -1.50 -10.06 2.55
N ALA A 127 -2.20 -9.54 3.56
CA ALA A 127 -2.02 -9.94 4.95
C ALA A 127 -2.25 -11.44 5.16
N VAL A 128 -3.31 -12.02 4.59
CA VAL A 128 -3.54 -13.47 4.72
C VAL A 128 -2.56 -14.29 3.89
N ALA A 129 -2.07 -13.78 2.76
CA ALA A 129 -1.04 -14.44 1.96
C ALA A 129 0.27 -14.57 2.74
N THR A 130 0.73 -13.50 3.40
CA THR A 130 1.88 -13.54 4.34
C THR A 130 1.66 -14.57 5.44
N MET A 131 0.44 -14.63 5.99
CA MET A 131 0.10 -15.60 7.04
C MET A 131 -0.15 -17.01 6.51
N GLN A 132 0.06 -17.26 5.21
CA GLN A 132 -0.14 -18.55 4.55
C GLN A 132 -1.55 -19.14 4.78
N THR A 133 -2.56 -18.26 4.78
CA THR A 133 -3.95 -18.63 5.00
C THR A 133 -4.89 -17.88 4.05
N GLY A 134 -6.18 -18.20 4.10
CA GLY A 134 -7.23 -17.47 3.40
C GLY A 134 -8.00 -16.53 4.34
N LEU A 135 -8.66 -15.53 3.77
CA LEU A 135 -9.73 -14.80 4.49
C LEU A 135 -10.95 -15.69 4.76
N THR A 136 -11.08 -16.79 4.02
CA THR A 136 -12.10 -17.82 4.23
C THR A 136 -11.43 -19.17 4.34
N MET A 137 -12.07 -20.10 5.05
CA MET A 137 -11.61 -21.46 5.19
C MET A 137 -12.83 -22.37 5.34
N ARG A 138 -12.90 -23.44 4.53
CA ARG A 138 -14.06 -24.33 4.53
C ARG A 138 -14.30 -24.89 5.94
N ALA A 139 -15.56 -24.84 6.38
CA ALA A 139 -16.00 -25.23 7.73
C ALA A 139 -15.46 -24.40 8.91
N VAL A 140 -14.60 -23.39 8.67
CA VAL A 140 -14.03 -22.52 9.70
C VAL A 140 -14.53 -21.08 9.55
N ALA A 141 -14.39 -20.48 8.36
CA ALA A 141 -14.94 -19.16 8.05
C ALA A 141 -15.53 -19.11 6.64
N LYS A 142 -16.85 -18.85 6.58
CA LYS A 142 -17.63 -18.86 5.32
C LYS A 142 -17.90 -17.46 4.76
N SER A 143 -17.58 -16.41 5.52
CA SER A 143 -17.81 -15.02 5.13
C SER A 143 -16.66 -14.13 5.59
N VAL A 144 -16.46 -13.03 4.88
CA VAL A 144 -15.47 -11.99 5.21
C VAL A 144 -16.20 -10.67 5.30
N THR A 145 -15.91 -9.90 6.34
CA THR A 145 -16.35 -8.51 6.47
C THR A 145 -15.14 -7.60 6.44
N PHE A 146 -15.12 -6.68 5.47
CA PHE A 146 -14.16 -5.59 5.46
C PHE A 146 -14.77 -4.40 6.19
N SER A 147 -14.09 -3.92 7.23
CA SER A 147 -14.56 -2.79 8.03
C SER A 147 -13.45 -1.75 8.19
N THR A 148 -13.82 -0.53 8.55
CA THR A 148 -12.88 0.55 8.83
C THR A 148 -12.96 0.95 10.31
N GLY A 149 -11.80 1.13 10.92
CA GLY A 149 -11.68 1.73 12.24
C GLY A 149 -11.68 3.26 12.22
N HIS A 150 -11.76 3.94 11.07
CA HIS A 150 -11.77 5.40 11.01
C HIS A 150 -13.07 5.91 10.36
N PHE A 151 -14.04 6.28 11.19
CA PHE A 151 -15.29 6.88 10.72
C PHE A 151 -15.17 8.40 10.74
N LYS A 152 -15.48 9.04 9.61
CA LYS A 152 -15.27 10.47 9.38
C LYS A 152 -16.16 11.37 10.28
N ASP A 153 -17.26 10.83 10.83
CA ASP A 153 -18.34 11.66 11.40
C ASP A 153 -18.85 11.29 12.82
N SER A 154 -18.28 10.31 13.51
CA SER A 154 -18.59 10.09 14.94
C SER A 154 -17.57 9.14 15.58
N GLU A 155 -17.18 9.40 16.83
CA GLU A 155 -16.45 8.42 17.64
C GLU A 155 -17.27 7.15 17.94
N GLU A 156 -18.56 7.16 17.60
CA GLU A 156 -19.59 6.20 18.02
C GLU A 156 -19.97 5.14 16.99
N ASN A 157 -19.54 5.23 15.73
CA ASN A 157 -19.89 4.19 14.76
C ASN A 157 -19.26 2.85 15.18
N GLU A 158 -20.13 1.86 15.38
CA GLU A 158 -19.79 0.50 15.76
C GLU A 158 -19.21 -0.28 14.58
N VAL A 159 -18.23 -1.13 14.87
CA VAL A 159 -17.77 -2.13 13.91
C VAL A 159 -18.86 -3.19 13.77
N ASP A 160 -19.28 -3.52 12.55
CA ASP A 160 -20.20 -4.64 12.33
C ASP A 160 -19.47 -5.97 12.61
N VAL A 161 -19.81 -6.57 13.76
CA VAL A 161 -19.25 -7.83 14.25
C VAL A 161 -20.17 -9.02 13.99
N ASN A 162 -21.35 -8.83 13.38
CA ASN A 162 -22.34 -9.91 13.24
C ASN A 162 -21.78 -11.09 12.44
N ALA A 163 -21.07 -10.80 11.35
CA ALA A 163 -20.42 -11.84 10.56
C ALA A 163 -19.35 -12.58 11.36
N LEU A 164 -18.59 -11.89 12.23
CA LEU A 164 -17.59 -12.51 13.10
C LEU A 164 -18.24 -13.47 14.09
N VAL A 165 -19.30 -13.04 14.79
CA VAL A 165 -20.06 -13.86 15.75
C VAL A 165 -20.67 -15.11 15.08
N ASN A 166 -21.03 -15.01 13.79
CA ASN A 166 -21.54 -16.13 13.00
C ASN A 166 -20.43 -16.99 12.35
N GLY A 167 -19.20 -16.94 12.88
CA GLY A 167 -18.08 -17.75 12.41
C GLY A 167 -17.43 -17.22 11.12
N GLY A 168 -17.48 -15.92 10.87
CA GLY A 168 -16.81 -15.26 9.76
C GLY A 168 -15.43 -14.73 10.13
N THR A 169 -14.77 -14.08 9.17
CA THR A 169 -13.51 -13.34 9.38
C THR A 169 -13.76 -11.84 9.24
N LEU A 170 -13.23 -11.07 10.17
CA LEU A 170 -13.33 -9.61 10.19
C LEU A 170 -11.95 -9.00 9.88
N ALA A 171 -11.88 -8.24 8.79
CA ALA A 171 -10.69 -7.53 8.34
C ALA A 171 -10.88 -6.02 8.54
N ILE A 172 -10.16 -5.44 9.50
CA ILE A 172 -10.33 -4.04 9.94
C ILE A 172 -9.16 -3.19 9.43
N TYR A 173 -9.48 -2.26 8.54
CA TYR A 173 -8.57 -1.23 8.03
C TYR A 173 -8.51 -0.05 8.98
N MET A 174 -7.36 0.62 9.11
CA MET A 174 -7.21 1.82 9.94
C MET A 174 -7.67 1.60 11.41
N GLY A 175 -7.63 0.35 11.90
CA GLY A 175 -8.16 -0.03 13.21
C GLY A 175 -7.16 0.06 14.35
N VAL A 176 -5.85 0.03 14.06
CA VAL A 176 -4.79 -0.12 15.08
C VAL A 176 -4.88 0.93 16.19
N LYS A 177 -5.09 2.21 15.85
CA LYS A 177 -5.21 3.30 16.86
C LYS A 177 -6.46 3.20 17.75
N ARG A 178 -7.51 2.50 17.30
CA ARG A 178 -8.76 2.30 18.03
C ARG A 178 -8.92 0.85 18.50
N LEU A 179 -7.84 0.06 18.50
CA LEU A 179 -7.92 -1.38 18.72
C LEU A 179 -8.57 -1.74 20.06
N GLU A 180 -8.23 -1.05 21.14
CA GLU A 180 -8.87 -1.24 22.45
C GLU A 180 -10.38 -1.02 22.41
N LYS A 181 -10.83 0.09 21.80
CA LYS A 181 -12.25 0.40 21.64
C LYS A 181 -12.96 -0.67 20.80
N ILE A 182 -12.33 -1.12 19.73
CA ILE A 182 -12.87 -2.17 18.84
C ILE A 182 -13.00 -3.51 19.59
N ILE A 183 -12.00 -3.89 20.38
CA ILE A 183 -12.04 -5.10 21.21
C ILE A 183 -13.19 -5.02 22.21
N ALA A 184 -13.31 -3.88 22.91
CA ALA A 184 -14.40 -3.65 23.85
C ALA A 184 -15.78 -3.73 23.18
N GLN A 185 -15.93 -3.23 21.94
CA GLN A 185 -17.16 -3.38 21.15
C GLN A 185 -17.44 -4.86 20.83
N ILE A 186 -16.45 -5.61 20.33
CA ILE A 186 -16.63 -7.05 20.04
C ILE A 186 -17.10 -7.81 21.29
N GLN A 187 -16.51 -7.51 22.45
CA GLN A 187 -16.83 -8.15 23.74
C GLN A 187 -18.26 -7.86 24.24
N GLN A 188 -18.95 -6.85 23.70
CA GLN A 188 -20.38 -6.64 24.00
C GLN A 188 -21.30 -7.66 23.34
N TYR A 189 -20.82 -8.34 22.27
CA TYR A 189 -21.62 -9.25 21.47
C TYR A 189 -21.25 -10.73 21.68
N THR A 190 -20.08 -11.03 22.26
CA THR A 190 -19.59 -12.40 22.45
C THR A 190 -18.45 -12.47 23.48
N ASP A 191 -18.43 -13.56 24.25
CA ASP A 191 -17.35 -13.88 25.21
C ASP A 191 -16.18 -14.64 24.55
N ILE A 192 -16.26 -14.92 23.24
CA ILE A 192 -15.21 -15.64 22.53
C ILE A 192 -13.98 -14.75 22.43
N ASP A 193 -12.88 -15.20 23.03
CA ASP A 193 -11.56 -14.61 22.85
C ASP A 193 -11.04 -15.00 21.45
N TYR A 194 -11.36 -14.24 20.42
CA TYR A 194 -10.96 -14.61 19.06
C TYR A 194 -9.43 -14.52 18.85
N PRO A 195 -8.86 -15.41 18.04
CA PRO A 195 -7.55 -15.19 17.46
C PRO A 195 -7.52 -13.90 16.61
N ILE A 196 -6.44 -13.13 16.74
CA ILE A 196 -6.21 -11.89 15.99
C ILE A 196 -4.77 -11.82 15.51
N ALA A 197 -4.58 -11.35 14.28
CA ALA A 197 -3.30 -10.97 13.72
C ALA A 197 -3.36 -9.54 13.22
N ILE A 198 -2.27 -8.79 13.44
CA ILE A 198 -2.10 -7.45 12.92
C ILE A 198 -0.89 -7.47 12.00
N VAL A 199 -1.12 -7.24 10.72
CA VAL A 199 -0.07 -7.16 9.71
C VAL A 199 0.20 -5.70 9.42
N PHE A 200 1.40 -5.25 9.79
CA PHE A 200 1.87 -3.90 9.52
C PHE A 200 2.65 -3.88 8.22
N GLN A 201 2.50 -2.81 7.44
CA GLN A 201 3.25 -2.64 6.19
C GLN A 201 3.09 -3.86 5.26
N ALA A 202 1.85 -4.36 5.13
CA ALA A 202 1.57 -5.62 4.45
C ALA A 202 2.23 -5.66 3.06
N SER A 203 2.98 -6.74 2.76
CA SER A 203 3.80 -6.97 1.58
C SER A 203 5.00 -6.04 1.35
N CYS A 204 5.27 -5.06 2.21
CA CYS A 204 6.49 -4.27 2.11
C CYS A 204 7.69 -5.04 2.67
N PHE A 205 8.90 -4.65 2.29
CA PHE A 205 10.14 -5.23 2.82
C PHE A 205 10.29 -5.10 4.35
N ASN A 206 9.63 -4.10 4.94
CA ASN A 206 9.59 -3.86 6.38
C ASN A 206 8.29 -4.35 7.04
N GLU A 207 7.61 -5.33 6.43
CA GLU A 207 6.46 -6.01 7.00
C GLU A 207 6.82 -6.65 8.35
N PHE A 208 5.88 -6.60 9.29
CA PHE A 208 5.93 -7.41 10.50
C PHE A 208 4.52 -7.78 10.94
N VAL A 209 4.40 -8.94 11.58
CA VAL A 209 3.13 -9.53 11.98
C VAL A 209 3.10 -9.73 13.48
N VAL A 210 2.10 -9.18 14.16
CA VAL A 210 1.85 -9.42 15.58
C VAL A 210 0.60 -10.29 15.73
N LYS A 211 0.76 -11.48 16.32
CA LYS A 211 -0.33 -12.42 16.58
C LYS A 211 -0.67 -12.51 18.06
N GLY A 212 -1.93 -12.70 18.36
CA GLY A 212 -2.41 -12.89 19.71
C GLY A 212 -3.88 -13.27 19.74
N ARG A 213 -4.50 -12.93 20.85
CA ARG A 213 -5.94 -13.08 21.07
C ARG A 213 -6.48 -11.72 21.47
N LEU A 214 -7.79 -11.49 21.36
CA LEU A 214 -8.40 -10.22 21.74
C LEU A 214 -7.98 -9.78 23.15
N SER A 215 -7.88 -10.75 24.07
CA SER A 215 -7.46 -10.55 25.46
C SER A 215 -6.03 -10.04 25.67
N ASN A 216 -5.10 -10.25 24.73
CA ASN A 216 -3.66 -9.95 24.96
C ASN A 216 -2.97 -9.15 23.85
N ILE A 217 -3.62 -8.95 22.70
CA ILE A 217 -2.98 -8.32 21.54
C ILE A 217 -2.53 -6.89 21.81
N VAL A 218 -3.27 -6.14 22.64
CA VAL A 218 -2.93 -4.76 23.01
C VAL A 218 -1.61 -4.72 23.77
N GLY A 219 -1.46 -5.55 24.82
CA GLY A 219 -0.21 -5.63 25.57
C GLY A 219 0.97 -6.10 24.71
N LYS A 220 0.74 -6.99 23.74
CA LYS A 220 1.80 -7.40 22.80
C LYS A 220 2.29 -6.25 21.91
N LEU A 221 1.41 -5.31 21.55
CA LEU A 221 1.76 -4.17 20.69
C LEU A 221 2.66 -3.14 21.39
N GLU A 222 2.61 -3.03 22.73
CA GLU A 222 3.42 -2.07 23.50
C GLU A 222 4.93 -2.25 23.29
N HIS A 223 5.36 -3.45 22.90
CA HIS A 223 6.75 -3.77 22.61
C HIS A 223 7.21 -3.34 21.20
N TYR A 224 6.32 -2.78 20.38
CA TYR A 224 6.61 -2.41 19.00
C TYR A 224 6.41 -0.91 18.77
N ALA A 225 7.37 -0.30 18.04
CA ALA A 225 7.20 1.04 17.52
C ALA A 225 6.21 1.03 16.33
N ILE A 226 4.91 1.14 16.63
CA ILE A 226 3.81 1.05 15.66
C ILE A 226 3.24 2.40 15.22
N GLU A 227 3.72 3.50 15.80
CA GLU A 227 3.22 4.83 15.48
C GLU A 227 3.36 5.16 14.00
N ALA A 228 2.28 5.70 13.42
CA ALA A 228 2.17 6.09 12.01
C ALA A 228 2.34 4.97 10.96
N LYS A 229 2.48 3.70 11.37
CA LYS A 229 2.56 2.57 10.43
C LYS A 229 1.16 2.07 10.05
N PRO A 230 0.83 1.92 8.76
CA PRO A 230 -0.42 1.29 8.35
C PRO A 230 -0.41 -0.18 8.77
N GLY A 231 -1.50 -0.60 9.42
CA GLY A 231 -1.71 -1.97 9.84
C GLY A 231 -3.14 -2.39 9.59
N ILE A 232 -3.31 -3.65 9.23
CA ILE A 232 -4.61 -4.30 9.07
C ILE A 232 -4.78 -5.38 10.13
N CYS A 233 -5.93 -5.36 10.82
CA CYS A 233 -6.28 -6.37 11.80
C CYS A 233 -7.15 -7.44 11.14
N ILE A 234 -6.74 -8.70 11.23
CA ILE A 234 -7.52 -9.87 10.82
C ILE A 234 -7.96 -10.60 12.08
N ILE A 235 -9.26 -10.74 12.27
CA ILE A 235 -9.87 -11.34 13.48
C ILE A 235 -10.76 -12.51 13.05
N GLY A 236 -10.63 -13.63 13.75
CA GLY A 236 -11.46 -14.82 13.57
C GLY A 236 -10.67 -16.12 13.62
N GLU A 237 -11.38 -17.24 13.65
CA GLU A 237 -10.78 -18.58 13.80
C GLU A 237 -9.73 -18.91 12.74
N VAL A 238 -9.82 -18.34 11.53
CA VAL A 238 -8.83 -18.54 10.45
C VAL A 238 -7.40 -18.17 10.87
N VAL A 239 -7.23 -17.23 11.80
CA VAL A 239 -5.93 -16.83 12.32
C VAL A 239 -5.35 -17.91 13.24
N GLY A 240 -6.19 -18.66 13.95
CA GLY A 240 -5.77 -19.78 14.79
C GLY A 240 -5.06 -20.90 14.01
N TYR A 241 -5.35 -21.05 12.72
CA TYR A 241 -4.75 -22.06 11.85
C TYR A 241 -3.40 -21.64 11.25
N THR A 242 -2.79 -20.56 11.73
CA THR A 242 -1.53 -20.00 11.19
C THR A 242 -0.31 -20.34 12.05
N GLU A 243 -0.37 -21.44 12.81
CA GLU A 243 0.63 -21.83 13.83
C GLU A 243 2.07 -21.93 13.29
N ASN A 244 2.24 -22.22 12.00
CA ASN A 244 3.56 -22.33 11.36
C ASN A 244 4.19 -20.97 10.99
N VAL A 245 3.43 -19.87 11.06
CA VAL A 245 3.95 -18.53 10.79
C VAL A 245 4.20 -17.85 12.13
N SER A 246 5.46 -17.86 12.58
CA SER A 246 5.91 -17.13 13.76
C SER A 246 5.59 -15.63 13.64
N THR A 247 5.51 -14.93 14.77
CA THR A 247 5.62 -13.46 14.79
C THR A 247 6.93 -13.09 14.11
N THR A 248 6.87 -12.56 12.89
CA THR A 248 8.04 -12.20 12.10
C THR A 248 8.27 -10.70 12.14
N SER A 249 9.53 -10.31 12.28
CA SER A 249 10.05 -9.00 11.90
C SER A 249 11.20 -9.28 10.94
N ASN A 250 11.21 -8.67 9.77
CA ASN A 250 12.34 -8.82 8.86
C ASN A 250 13.62 -8.23 9.50
N PRO A 251 14.60 -9.07 9.89
CA PRO A 251 15.67 -8.65 10.78
C PRO A 251 16.77 -7.83 10.09
N THR A 252 16.89 -7.93 8.76
CA THR A 252 17.98 -7.28 8.03
C THR A 252 17.68 -5.82 7.70
N GLN A 253 16.40 -5.46 7.50
CA GLN A 253 15.94 -4.14 7.01
C GLN A 253 16.85 -3.57 5.89
N GLN A 254 17.46 -4.45 5.10
CA GLN A 254 18.48 -4.10 4.14
C GLN A 254 17.83 -3.40 2.94
N PHE A 255 18.43 -2.29 2.50
CA PHE A 255 17.92 -1.50 1.39
C PHE A 255 18.95 -1.42 0.26
N TYR A 256 18.54 -1.73 -0.97
CA TYR A 256 19.41 -1.69 -2.15
C TYR A 256 19.10 -0.51 -3.06
N VAL A 257 20.15 0.15 -3.54
CA VAL A 257 20.06 1.16 -4.60
C VAL A 257 20.69 0.58 -5.85
N VAL A 258 19.87 0.36 -6.89
CA VAL A 258 20.22 -0.44 -8.06
C VAL A 258 20.48 0.45 -9.27
N SER A 259 21.66 0.31 -9.86
CA SER A 259 22.06 0.95 -11.13
C SER A 259 22.05 -0.04 -12.30
N GLY A 260 21.97 0.49 -13.52
CA GLY A 260 22.02 -0.26 -14.77
C GLY A 260 20.85 0.06 -15.71
N SER A 261 20.64 -0.78 -16.72
CA SER A 261 19.49 -0.63 -17.63
C SER A 261 18.19 -0.64 -16.82
N LYS A 262 17.24 0.24 -17.15
CA LYS A 262 16.00 0.37 -16.37
C LYS A 262 15.22 -0.93 -16.31
N HIS A 263 15.25 -1.71 -17.39
CA HIS A 263 14.57 -2.99 -17.43
C HIS A 263 15.21 -3.97 -16.44
N ASP A 264 16.53 -4.16 -16.52
CA ASP A 264 17.24 -5.14 -15.68
C ASP A 264 17.24 -4.71 -14.21
N ALA A 265 17.41 -3.41 -13.94
CA ALA A 265 17.35 -2.87 -12.59
C ALA A 265 15.97 -3.05 -11.96
N LEU A 266 14.88 -2.84 -12.70
CA LEU A 266 13.52 -3.13 -12.22
C LEU A 266 13.34 -4.62 -11.95
N MET A 267 13.77 -5.50 -12.86
CA MET A 267 13.68 -6.96 -12.66
C MET A 267 14.44 -7.42 -11.42
N LEU A 268 15.64 -6.89 -11.18
CA LEU A 268 16.42 -7.19 -9.97
C LEU A 268 15.71 -6.67 -8.71
N CYS A 269 15.15 -5.46 -8.77
CA CYS A 269 14.38 -4.91 -7.67
C CYS A 269 13.13 -5.76 -7.33
N GLU A 270 12.40 -6.23 -8.33
CA GLU A 270 11.24 -7.12 -8.15
C GLU A 270 11.65 -8.41 -7.43
N HIS A 271 12.79 -9.01 -7.80
CA HIS A 271 13.32 -10.20 -7.13
C HIS A 271 13.75 -9.91 -5.69
N LEU A 272 14.48 -8.82 -5.46
CA LEU A 272 14.88 -8.37 -4.12
C LEU A 272 13.67 -8.19 -3.20
N TYR A 273 12.55 -7.68 -3.70
CA TYR A 273 11.31 -7.56 -2.92
C TYR A 273 10.72 -8.93 -2.54
N ASP A 274 10.80 -9.93 -3.41
CA ASP A 274 10.35 -11.30 -3.09
C ASP A 274 11.24 -11.97 -2.03
N GLU A 275 12.52 -11.61 -1.98
CA GLU A 275 13.46 -12.02 -0.92
C GLU A 275 13.29 -11.20 0.38
N GLY A 276 12.40 -10.20 0.37
CA GLY A 276 12.10 -9.35 1.52
C GLY A 276 13.01 -8.13 1.67
N TYR A 277 13.81 -7.77 0.67
CA TYR A 277 14.64 -6.57 0.71
C TYR A 277 13.91 -5.33 0.20
N GLY A 278 14.28 -4.17 0.74
CA GLY A 278 13.86 -2.89 0.18
C GLY A 278 14.78 -2.53 -0.98
N CYS A 279 14.25 -1.91 -2.02
CA CYS A 279 15.10 -1.41 -3.10
C CYS A 279 14.47 -0.28 -3.91
N LEU A 280 15.32 0.50 -4.55
CA LEU A 280 14.99 1.49 -5.58
C LEU A 280 16.05 1.54 -6.66
N LEU A 281 15.68 2.01 -7.84
CA LEU A 281 16.64 2.41 -8.86
C LEU A 281 17.39 3.65 -8.38
N ASN A 282 18.68 3.71 -8.69
CA ASN A 282 19.55 4.83 -8.38
C ASN A 282 19.10 6.10 -9.14
N PRO A 283 18.69 7.18 -8.46
CA PRO A 283 18.27 8.42 -9.12
C PRO A 283 19.44 9.17 -9.79
N ASP A 284 20.69 8.90 -9.39
CA ASP A 284 21.89 9.49 -10.01
C ASP A 284 22.34 8.75 -11.28
N ASP A 285 21.76 7.57 -11.56
CA ASP A 285 22.08 6.80 -12.75
C ASP A 285 21.34 7.35 -13.98
N THR A 286 22.10 8.02 -14.85
CA THR A 286 21.57 8.68 -16.05
C THR A 286 21.52 7.77 -17.28
N SER A 287 21.86 6.48 -17.15
CA SER A 287 21.86 5.51 -18.26
C SER A 287 20.49 5.36 -18.95
N ASN A 288 19.41 5.74 -18.26
CA ASN A 288 18.02 5.66 -18.75
C ASN A 288 17.39 7.05 -18.96
N GLY A 289 18.22 8.08 -19.09
CA GLY A 289 17.82 9.48 -19.14
C GLY A 289 17.74 10.13 -17.76
N THR A 290 17.64 11.45 -17.74
CA THR A 290 17.57 12.22 -16.49
C THR A 290 16.15 12.23 -15.93
N TYR A 291 16.01 11.94 -14.64
CA TYR A 291 14.74 12.06 -13.93
C TYR A 291 14.24 13.50 -13.93
N HIS A 292 12.93 13.68 -14.09
CA HIS A 292 12.22 14.92 -13.81
C HIS A 292 12.54 15.35 -12.38
N SER A 293 12.67 16.65 -12.12
CA SER A 293 13.08 17.15 -10.80
C SER A 293 12.23 16.61 -9.66
N SER A 294 10.90 16.57 -9.85
CA SER A 294 9.98 16.00 -8.86
C SER A 294 10.25 14.53 -8.51
N GLN A 295 10.75 13.73 -9.48
CA GLN A 295 11.13 12.35 -9.27
C GLN A 295 12.47 12.27 -8.52
N TYR A 296 13.48 13.00 -9.00
CA TYR A 296 14.81 13.01 -8.39
C TYR A 296 14.74 13.43 -6.92
N ASP A 297 14.11 14.57 -6.62
CA ASP A 297 13.97 15.11 -5.27
C ASP A 297 13.28 14.11 -4.33
N TYR A 298 12.27 13.39 -4.83
CA TYR A 298 11.53 12.41 -4.04
C TYR A 298 12.37 11.15 -3.77
N TYR A 299 13.02 10.57 -4.79
CA TYR A 299 13.80 9.34 -4.63
C TYR A 299 15.06 9.58 -3.80
N ASP A 300 15.78 10.69 -4.02
CA ASP A 300 16.94 11.07 -3.21
C ASP A 300 16.56 11.27 -1.74
N ALA A 301 15.48 12.01 -1.47
CA ALA A 301 14.99 12.19 -0.11
C ALA A 301 14.52 10.89 0.54
N PHE A 302 13.92 9.96 -0.23
CA PHE A 302 13.49 8.66 0.28
C PHE A 302 14.69 7.76 0.62
N ILE A 303 15.70 7.68 -0.25
CA ILE A 303 16.92 6.89 -0.03
C ILE A 303 17.67 7.38 1.20
N LYS A 304 17.77 8.70 1.39
CA LYS A 304 18.42 9.31 2.58
C LYS A 304 17.74 9.00 3.91
N GLN A 305 16.49 8.54 3.89
CA GLN A 305 15.75 8.12 5.08
C GLN A 305 15.91 6.63 5.40
N GLN A 306 16.51 5.84 4.50
CA GLN A 306 16.71 4.41 4.72
C GLN A 306 17.96 4.15 5.55
N GLU A 307 17.88 3.12 6.38
CA GLU A 307 19.02 2.55 7.08
C GLU A 307 19.61 1.41 6.25
N ASN A 308 20.88 1.02 6.49
CA ASN A 308 21.54 -0.11 5.84
C ASN A 308 21.45 -0.10 4.31
N VAL A 309 21.85 1.00 3.69
CA VAL A 309 21.80 1.17 2.22
C VAL A 309 23.03 0.56 1.55
N THR A 310 22.83 -0.26 0.51
CA THR A 310 23.90 -0.82 -0.33
C THR A 310 23.65 -0.53 -1.80
N TYR A 311 24.67 -0.03 -2.50
CA TYR A 311 24.59 0.27 -3.92
C TYR A 311 25.08 -0.93 -4.73
N ILE A 312 24.28 -1.37 -5.69
CA ILE A 312 24.59 -2.51 -6.59
C ILE A 312 24.31 -2.13 -8.04
N SER A 313 24.86 -2.88 -8.99
CA SER A 313 24.68 -2.64 -10.42
C SER A 313 24.41 -3.94 -11.16
N THR A 314 23.49 -3.91 -12.12
CA THR A 314 23.21 -5.06 -13.01
C THR A 314 24.30 -5.28 -14.05
N ASP A 315 25.14 -4.28 -14.31
CA ASP A 315 26.18 -4.32 -15.36
C ASP A 315 27.50 -4.94 -14.86
N ARG A 316 27.63 -5.17 -13.55
CA ARG A 316 28.76 -5.87 -12.94
C ARG A 316 28.38 -7.30 -12.63
N ALA A 317 29.34 -8.22 -12.77
CA ALA A 317 29.21 -9.64 -12.43
C ALA A 317 28.95 -9.93 -10.92
N ASP A 318 28.59 -8.91 -10.14
CA ASP A 318 28.24 -8.99 -8.71
C ASP A 318 26.85 -9.60 -8.50
N THR A 319 26.01 -9.68 -9.54
CA THR A 319 24.65 -10.24 -9.51
C THR A 319 24.60 -11.72 -9.15
N ASN A 320 25.66 -12.48 -9.42
CA ASN A 320 25.75 -13.90 -9.02
C ASN A 320 25.83 -14.09 -7.49
N THR A 321 26.12 -13.04 -6.72
CA THR A 321 26.21 -13.13 -5.25
C THR A 321 24.87 -12.88 -4.56
N VAL A 322 23.97 -12.14 -5.22
CA VAL A 322 22.64 -11.81 -4.67
C VAL A 322 21.60 -12.84 -5.11
N LEU A 323 21.68 -13.36 -6.34
CA LEU A 323 20.71 -14.31 -6.92
C LEU A 323 20.92 -15.79 -6.52
N CYS A 324 21.87 -16.10 -5.63
CA CYS A 324 22.29 -17.48 -5.32
C CYS A 324 21.99 -17.95 -3.90
N HIS A 325 21.08 -17.32 -3.16
CA HIS A 325 20.70 -17.74 -1.81
C HIS A 325 19.22 -18.11 -1.68
#